data_AF-A0A935YN20-F1
#
_entry.id   AF-A0A935YN20-F1
#
_cell.length_a   1.000
_cell.length_b   1.000
_cell.length_c   1.000
_cell.angle_alpha   90.00
_cell.angle_beta   90.00
_cell.angle_gamma   90.00
#
_symmetry.space_group_name_H-M   'P 1'
#
loop_
_entity.id
_entity.type
_entity.pdbx_description
1 polymer ?
#
loop_
_entity_poly.entity_id
_entity_poly.type
_entity_poly.pdbx_seq_one_letter_code
_entity_poly.pdbx_strand_id
1 'polypeptide(L)'
;MRTGPVLTSDLVDKYQPLGAFGQPVHLSYVQLRATVLQKLGPRYANYFSRPDRDENTKQLHWIADVPGQATRWADLSPEHQARFALDLHVMRSEFQAYLGELRRQGDAAAGKGAAAFASLLEQALLVPDDSHLFFVGDQPVVSFWGFQAFDKQAIDPLATAPRRPPAAAAEVPPHEATAAVSEMGISLPFRPRRKPWWRWLLWALALLLLLLLLLFGLSRCFPDDVQLPLFGAGGERLQPIGPDGVVPPADGAEGLIERTLRTLGLGGAAPGGTVPDGTAPDGSLPGGPDQTAPASPPENGTPPGDHEPDAATPGAEKPEDQAKPRAPDADKSDAQKPDAQKPDAQKPDAGKPAPRTPSEPPTHDEAKPNTPDKGAYGQPLQIPPDASASGTAGFLGGEWRTDTGLVDQATKQPLQQTYRFDDKGKGEVVIRRPDGSECKAAAQASMQGGKLAIDEQGMPTCPDGKTFSPSKTECARTPSGQTVCTGRNADGSTYRVGIERQATP
;
A
#
# COMPACT_ATOMS: atom_id res chain seq x y z
N MET A 1 25.43 -6.60 -5.23
CA MET A 1 25.71 -8.06 -5.24
C MET A 1 24.54 -8.78 -4.59
N ARG A 2 24.21 -10.02 -5.00
CA ARG A 2 23.26 -10.87 -4.27
C ARG A 2 23.96 -11.42 -3.02
N THR A 3 23.41 -11.19 -1.83
CA THR A 3 24.02 -11.56 -0.55
C THR A 3 23.09 -12.49 0.24
N GLY A 4 23.06 -13.77 -0.16
CA GLY A 4 22.28 -14.82 0.49
C GLY A 4 21.47 -15.69 -0.49
N PRO A 5 20.89 -16.82 -0.02
CA PRO A 5 20.14 -17.75 -0.85
C PRO A 5 18.74 -17.22 -1.20
N VAL A 6 18.20 -17.71 -2.31
CA VAL A 6 16.76 -17.63 -2.61
C VAL A 6 16.04 -18.68 -1.76
N LEU A 7 15.07 -18.25 -0.96
CA LEU A 7 14.26 -19.12 -0.08
C LEU A 7 13.15 -19.83 -0.87
N THR A 8 12.43 -19.07 -1.69
CA THR A 8 11.40 -19.56 -2.61
C THR A 8 11.22 -18.59 -3.77
N SER A 9 10.52 -19.03 -4.82
CA SER A 9 10.14 -18.23 -5.99
C SER A 9 8.81 -18.75 -6.51
N ASP A 10 7.84 -17.85 -6.61
CA ASP A 10 6.44 -18.15 -6.92
C ASP A 10 5.81 -16.91 -7.60
N LEU A 11 4.66 -17.08 -8.25
CA LEU A 11 3.90 -15.95 -8.80
C LEU A 11 3.43 -15.00 -7.69
N VAL A 12 3.48 -13.69 -7.95
CA VAL A 12 2.98 -12.67 -7.01
C VAL A 12 1.49 -12.86 -6.66
N ASP A 13 0.69 -13.33 -7.62
CA ASP A 13 -0.75 -13.58 -7.46
C ASP A 13 -1.08 -14.91 -6.74
N LYS A 14 -0.09 -15.72 -6.33
CA LYS A 14 -0.29 -17.00 -5.61
C LYS A 14 -0.97 -16.82 -4.25
N TYR A 15 -0.75 -15.68 -3.63
CA TYR A 15 -1.27 -15.32 -2.30
C TYR A 15 -1.79 -13.89 -2.33
N GLN A 16 -2.74 -13.57 -1.46
CA GLN A 16 -3.26 -12.21 -1.34
C GLN A 16 -2.28 -11.35 -0.50
N PRO A 17 -1.81 -10.20 -0.99
CA PRO A 17 -0.99 -9.30 -0.18
C PRO A 17 -1.79 -8.67 0.97
N LEU A 18 -1.13 -8.51 2.12
CA LEU A 18 -1.59 -7.71 3.25
C LEU A 18 -1.12 -6.26 3.08
N GLY A 19 -1.98 -5.30 3.44
CA GLY A 19 -1.76 -3.89 3.19
C GLY A 19 -1.79 -3.02 4.45
N ALA A 20 -0.94 -1.99 4.46
CA ALA A 20 -1.03 -0.87 5.40
C ALA A 20 -1.14 0.43 4.59
N PHE A 21 -2.04 1.33 4.98
CA PHE A 21 -2.27 2.63 4.31
C PHE A 21 -2.50 2.53 2.78
N GLY A 22 -3.19 1.46 2.35
CA GLY A 22 -3.49 1.23 0.93
C GLY A 22 -2.31 0.74 0.09
N GLN A 23 -1.20 0.30 0.70
CA GLN A 23 -0.05 -0.29 -0.01
C GLN A 23 0.31 -1.68 0.54
N PRO A 24 0.64 -2.66 -0.33
CA PRO A 24 1.18 -3.96 0.08
C PRO A 24 2.46 -3.83 0.90
N VAL A 25 2.48 -4.37 2.14
CA VAL A 25 3.60 -4.09 3.07
C VAL A 25 4.93 -4.69 2.62
N HIS A 26 4.92 -5.71 1.74
CA HIS A 26 6.14 -6.26 1.15
C HIS A 26 6.93 -5.23 0.33
N LEU A 27 6.27 -4.24 -0.28
CA LEU A 27 6.93 -3.15 -1.01
C LEU A 27 7.71 -2.20 -0.07
N SER A 28 7.33 -2.14 1.21
CA SER A 28 7.97 -1.29 2.21
C SER A 28 9.25 -1.87 2.81
N TYR A 29 9.82 -2.95 2.24
CA TYR A 29 10.99 -3.67 2.76
C TYR A 29 12.14 -2.78 3.22
N VAL A 30 12.52 -1.78 2.43
CA VAL A 30 13.65 -0.88 2.74
C VAL A 30 13.39 -0.09 4.03
N GLN A 31 12.17 0.42 4.21
CA GLN A 31 11.77 1.16 5.41
C GLN A 31 11.65 0.22 6.62
N LEU A 32 10.93 -0.89 6.47
CA LEU A 32 10.75 -1.92 7.51
C LEU A 32 12.11 -2.37 8.07
N ARG A 33 13.01 -2.80 7.17
CA ARG A 33 14.34 -3.29 7.52
C ARG A 33 15.20 -2.20 8.16
N ALA A 34 15.18 -0.96 7.64
CA ALA A 34 15.97 0.13 8.22
C ALA A 34 15.53 0.48 9.65
N THR A 35 14.22 0.59 9.89
CA THR A 35 13.68 0.92 11.21
C THR A 35 13.86 -0.23 12.21
N VAL A 36 13.63 -1.49 11.79
CA VAL A 36 13.89 -2.66 12.65
C VAL A 36 15.39 -2.82 12.94
N LEU A 37 16.26 -2.58 11.97
CA LEU A 37 17.72 -2.57 12.19
C LEU A 37 18.15 -1.50 13.19
N GLN A 38 17.53 -0.31 13.17
CA GLN A 38 17.83 0.77 14.10
C GLN A 38 17.32 0.51 15.54
N LYS A 39 16.25 -0.27 15.70
CA LYS A 39 15.56 -0.44 17.00
C LYS A 39 15.77 -1.79 17.68
N LEU A 40 15.80 -2.88 16.92
CA LEU A 40 15.99 -4.25 17.41
C LEU A 40 17.32 -4.87 16.94
N GLY A 41 17.92 -4.35 15.87
CA GLY A 41 19.25 -4.75 15.39
C GLY A 41 19.25 -5.84 14.31
N PRO A 42 20.45 -6.31 13.91
CA PRO A 42 20.61 -7.14 12.70
C PRO A 42 19.83 -8.45 12.69
N ARG A 43 19.71 -9.16 13.82
CA ARG A 43 18.97 -10.44 13.91
C ARG A 43 17.50 -10.30 13.52
N TYR A 44 16.89 -9.16 13.83
CA TYR A 44 15.49 -8.85 13.55
C TYR A 44 15.31 -8.21 12.19
N ALA A 45 16.30 -7.44 11.71
CA ALA A 45 16.29 -6.90 10.35
C ALA A 45 16.43 -8.01 9.29
N ASN A 46 17.28 -9.01 9.55
CA ASN A 46 17.53 -10.15 8.67
C ASN A 46 16.44 -11.23 8.71
N TYR A 47 15.44 -11.10 9.59
CA TYR A 47 14.28 -11.99 9.65
C TYR A 47 13.37 -11.81 8.42
N PHE A 48 13.26 -10.58 7.90
CA PHE A 48 12.52 -10.31 6.67
C PHE A 48 13.43 -10.57 5.47
N SER A 49 13.08 -11.54 4.61
CA SER A 49 13.77 -11.69 3.32
C SER A 49 13.41 -10.55 2.36
N ARG A 50 14.32 -10.25 1.43
CA ARG A 50 14.14 -9.24 0.39
C ARG A 50 13.21 -9.77 -0.71
N PRO A 51 12.09 -9.09 -1.01
CA PRO A 51 11.34 -9.34 -2.24
C PRO A 51 12.09 -8.76 -3.46
N ASP A 52 12.30 -9.58 -4.47
CA ASP A 52 12.91 -9.24 -5.77
C ASP A 52 11.94 -9.71 -6.87
N ARG A 53 11.27 -8.78 -7.56
CA ARG A 53 10.20 -9.10 -8.54
C ARG A 53 10.79 -9.15 -9.95
N ASP A 54 10.64 -10.29 -10.62
CA ASP A 54 10.95 -10.40 -12.05
C ASP A 54 9.77 -9.86 -12.88
N GLU A 55 10.01 -8.80 -13.64
CA GLU A 55 9.02 -8.19 -14.53
C GLU A 55 8.59 -9.11 -15.69
N ASN A 56 9.45 -10.07 -16.08
CA ASN A 56 9.19 -10.95 -17.24
C ASN A 56 8.31 -12.15 -16.87
N THR A 57 8.60 -12.81 -15.74
CA THR A 57 7.88 -14.02 -15.31
C THR A 57 6.73 -13.75 -14.33
N LYS A 58 6.54 -12.50 -13.90
CA LYS A 58 5.65 -12.08 -12.77
C LYS A 58 5.95 -12.81 -11.45
N GLN A 59 7.12 -13.43 -11.30
CA GLN A 59 7.54 -14.10 -10.06
C GLN A 59 8.08 -13.12 -9.03
N LEU A 60 7.95 -13.51 -7.76
CA LEU A 60 8.50 -12.84 -6.61
C LEU A 60 9.54 -13.76 -5.96
N HIS A 61 10.81 -13.44 -6.15
CA HIS A 61 11.93 -14.15 -5.54
C HIS A 61 12.16 -13.61 -4.13
N TRP A 62 12.22 -14.49 -3.13
CA TRP A 62 12.46 -14.11 -1.75
C TRP A 62 13.89 -14.45 -1.35
N ILE A 63 14.73 -13.43 -1.19
CA ILE A 63 16.17 -13.58 -1.01
C ILE A 63 16.53 -13.26 0.45
N ALA A 64 17.10 -14.21 1.18
CA ALA A 64 17.60 -13.94 2.52
C ALA A 64 18.82 -12.99 2.44
N ASP A 65 18.94 -12.06 3.38
CA ASP A 65 20.04 -11.07 3.44
C ASP A 65 21.32 -11.63 4.10
N VAL A 66 21.32 -12.92 4.46
CA VAL A 66 22.41 -13.64 5.16
C VAL A 66 22.96 -14.78 4.31
N PRO A 67 24.29 -15.03 4.32
CA PRO A 67 24.89 -16.14 3.58
C PRO A 67 24.64 -17.49 4.28
N GLY A 68 24.40 -18.54 3.50
CA GLY A 68 24.24 -19.91 3.99
C GLY A 68 23.28 -20.74 3.12
N GLN A 69 22.97 -21.95 3.58
CA GLN A 69 21.92 -22.79 3.02
C GLN A 69 20.62 -22.57 3.79
N ALA A 70 19.50 -22.39 3.08
CA ALA A 70 18.18 -22.29 3.68
C ALA A 70 17.54 -23.67 3.87
N THR A 71 16.96 -23.92 5.04
CA THR A 71 16.14 -25.10 5.35
C THR A 71 14.78 -24.64 5.86
N ARG A 72 13.66 -25.21 5.39
CA ARG A 72 12.34 -24.86 5.93
C ARG A 72 12.18 -25.41 7.34
N TRP A 73 11.40 -24.71 8.18
CA TRP A 73 11.00 -25.21 9.50
C TRP A 73 10.45 -26.65 9.43
N ALA A 74 9.61 -26.91 8.43
CA ALA A 74 9.01 -28.21 8.14
C ALA A 74 10.00 -29.34 7.79
N ASP A 75 11.26 -29.02 7.46
CA ASP A 75 12.29 -30.01 7.07
C ASP A 75 13.37 -30.21 8.16
N LEU A 76 13.32 -29.42 9.26
CA LEU A 76 14.24 -29.55 10.38
C LEU A 76 13.95 -30.80 11.24
N SER A 77 15.00 -31.33 11.90
CA SER A 77 14.84 -32.40 12.90
C SER A 77 14.04 -31.90 14.13
N PRO A 78 13.32 -32.79 14.85
CA PRO A 78 12.57 -32.39 16.04
C PRO A 78 13.43 -31.73 17.13
N GLU A 79 14.70 -32.13 17.24
CA GLU A 79 15.68 -31.55 18.16
C GLU A 79 16.03 -30.10 17.78
N HIS A 80 16.30 -29.84 16.50
CA HIS A 80 16.54 -28.48 16.01
C HIS A 80 15.28 -27.63 16.13
N GLN A 81 14.09 -28.16 15.81
CA GLN A 81 12.82 -27.46 16.02
C GLN A 81 12.62 -27.10 17.50
N ALA A 82 12.91 -28.01 18.44
CA ALA A 82 12.79 -27.74 19.87
C ALA A 82 13.76 -26.64 20.34
N ARG A 83 15.01 -26.64 19.86
CA ARG A 83 16.00 -25.57 20.16
C ARG A 83 15.54 -24.22 19.60
N PHE A 84 15.11 -24.19 18.35
CA PHE A 84 14.71 -22.96 17.65
C PHE A 84 13.34 -22.43 18.08
N ALA A 85 12.42 -23.26 18.59
CA ALA A 85 11.13 -22.81 19.10
C ALA A 85 11.26 -21.78 20.24
N LEU A 86 12.28 -21.92 21.09
CA LEU A 86 12.57 -20.95 22.16
C LEU A 86 13.08 -19.61 21.59
N ASP A 87 13.97 -19.65 20.60
CA ASP A 87 14.50 -18.46 19.92
C ASP A 87 13.40 -17.72 19.13
N LEU A 88 12.52 -18.44 18.43
CA LEU A 88 11.33 -17.88 17.79
C LEU A 88 10.42 -17.19 18.82
N HIS A 89 10.22 -17.79 19.99
CA HIS A 89 9.40 -17.20 21.06
C HIS A 89 10.02 -15.92 21.63
N VAL A 90 11.33 -15.90 21.86
CA VAL A 90 12.07 -14.69 22.30
C VAL A 90 11.99 -13.60 21.23
N MET A 91 12.23 -13.94 19.96
CA MET A 91 12.09 -13.00 18.84
C MET A 91 10.67 -12.42 18.75
N ARG A 92 9.64 -13.25 19.01
CA ARG A 92 8.24 -12.84 19.07
C ARG A 92 7.98 -11.82 20.18
N SER A 93 8.49 -12.06 21.40
CA SER A 93 8.28 -11.14 22.52
C SER A 93 8.90 -9.77 22.27
N GLU A 94 10.09 -9.70 21.65
CA GLU A 94 10.74 -8.42 21.33
C GLU A 94 9.99 -7.64 20.24
N PHE A 95 9.51 -8.31 19.18
CA PHE A 95 8.64 -7.67 18.19
C PHE A 95 7.33 -7.16 18.81
N GLN A 96 6.70 -7.92 19.71
CA GLN A 96 5.46 -7.50 20.40
C GLN A 96 5.71 -6.36 21.40
N ALA A 97 6.85 -6.35 22.10
CA ALA A 97 7.26 -5.25 22.97
C ALA A 97 7.49 -3.96 22.17
N TYR A 98 8.16 -4.05 21.02
CA TYR A 98 8.37 -2.91 20.13
C TYR A 98 7.06 -2.39 19.51
N LEU A 99 6.14 -3.27 19.13
CA LEU A 99 4.77 -2.87 18.74
C LEU A 99 4.01 -2.17 19.88
N GLY A 100 4.17 -2.63 21.12
CA GLY A 100 3.61 -1.95 22.30
C GLY A 100 4.17 -0.54 22.53
N GLU A 101 5.46 -0.33 22.27
CA GLU A 101 6.09 1.00 22.27
C GLU A 101 5.55 1.88 21.14
N LEU A 102 5.50 1.37 19.91
CA LEU A 102 5.01 2.10 18.74
C LEU A 102 3.54 2.53 18.88
N ARG A 103 2.68 1.70 19.47
CA ARG A 103 1.28 2.05 19.75
C ARG A 103 1.20 3.19 20.78
N ARG A 104 1.92 3.09 21.91
CA ARG A 104 2.00 4.17 22.92
C ARG A 104 2.54 5.50 22.36
N GLN A 105 3.47 5.44 21.41
CA GLN A 105 3.94 6.62 20.67
C GLN A 105 2.91 7.13 19.67
N GLY A 106 2.12 6.22 19.07
CA GLY A 106 1.02 6.50 18.15
C GLY A 106 -0.16 7.24 18.79
N ASP A 107 -0.50 6.90 20.03
CA ASP A 107 -1.59 7.50 20.80
C ASP A 107 -1.29 8.95 21.27
N ALA A 108 -0.02 9.38 21.22
CA ALA A 108 0.37 10.76 21.48
C ALA A 108 -0.02 11.70 20.34
N ALA A 109 -0.25 12.98 20.61
CA ALA A 109 -0.79 13.94 19.63
C ALA A 109 0.05 14.13 18.34
N ALA A 110 1.35 13.78 18.36
CA ALA A 110 2.25 13.80 17.21
C ALA A 110 2.48 12.40 16.56
N GLY A 111 1.83 11.36 17.07
CA GLY A 111 2.19 9.95 16.91
C GLY A 111 1.92 9.30 15.56
N LYS A 112 1.33 10.01 14.59
CA LYS A 112 0.80 9.41 13.33
C LYS A 112 1.81 8.51 12.59
N GLY A 113 3.10 8.88 12.58
CA GLY A 113 4.16 8.05 11.97
C GLY A 113 4.46 6.75 12.72
N ALA A 114 4.38 6.75 14.06
CA ALA A 114 4.57 5.56 14.88
C ALA A 114 3.39 4.59 14.78
N ALA A 115 2.15 5.12 14.78
CA ALA A 115 0.94 4.32 14.50
C ALA A 115 0.97 3.71 13.09
N ALA A 116 1.47 4.45 12.10
CA ALA A 116 1.62 3.94 10.75
C ALA A 116 2.66 2.82 10.66
N PHE A 117 3.82 2.99 11.29
CA PHE A 117 4.85 1.95 11.33
C PHE A 117 4.42 0.72 12.15
N ALA A 118 3.64 0.89 13.23
CA ALA A 118 3.04 -0.22 13.98
C ALA A 118 2.16 -1.08 13.07
N SER A 119 1.23 -0.46 12.34
CA SER A 119 0.32 -1.16 11.43
C SER A 119 1.07 -1.91 10.32
N LEU A 120 2.14 -1.31 9.80
CA LEU A 120 3.02 -1.91 8.79
C LEU A 120 3.76 -3.14 9.35
N LEU A 121 4.38 -3.02 10.52
CA LEU A 121 5.10 -4.11 11.18
C LEU A 121 4.15 -5.25 11.61
N GLU A 122 2.94 -4.93 12.07
CA GLU A 122 1.90 -5.92 12.39
C GLU A 122 1.56 -6.82 11.19
N GLN A 123 1.31 -6.24 10.02
CA GLN A 123 1.02 -7.02 8.81
C GLN A 123 2.28 -7.73 8.28
N ALA A 124 3.46 -7.12 8.43
CA ALA A 124 4.72 -7.72 7.98
C ALA A 124 5.14 -8.96 8.79
N LEU A 125 4.69 -9.10 10.04
CA LEU A 125 4.98 -10.29 10.86
C LEU A 125 4.14 -11.53 10.48
N LEU A 126 3.24 -11.42 9.49
CA LEU A 126 2.31 -12.48 9.08
C LEU A 126 2.71 -13.13 7.75
N VAL A 127 2.44 -14.43 7.61
CA VAL A 127 2.70 -15.25 6.40
C VAL A 127 1.48 -16.12 6.01
N PRO A 128 1.39 -16.64 4.76
CA PRO A 128 0.29 -17.48 4.31
C PRO A 128 0.10 -18.79 5.08
N ASP A 129 1.20 -19.50 5.39
CA ASP A 129 1.22 -20.76 6.13
C ASP A 129 2.64 -21.09 6.66
N ASP A 130 2.81 -22.23 7.33
CA ASP A 130 4.05 -22.63 8.01
C ASP A 130 5.17 -23.09 7.06
N SER A 131 4.89 -23.27 5.77
CA SER A 131 5.92 -23.58 4.77
C SER A 131 6.84 -22.39 4.47
N HIS A 132 6.44 -21.18 4.86
CA HIS A 132 7.12 -19.92 4.57
C HIS A 132 8.18 -19.50 5.59
N LEU A 133 8.36 -20.25 6.68
CA LEU A 133 9.41 -20.07 7.68
C LEU A 133 10.65 -20.90 7.34
N PHE A 134 11.80 -20.23 7.19
CA PHE A 134 13.09 -20.82 6.87
C PHE A 134 14.13 -20.51 7.96
N PHE A 135 15.19 -21.31 8.00
CA PHE A 135 16.38 -21.09 8.80
C PHE A 135 17.60 -21.10 7.89
N VAL A 136 18.44 -20.07 8.00
CA VAL A 136 19.74 -19.98 7.32
C VAL A 136 20.82 -20.07 8.40
N GLY A 137 21.26 -21.29 8.69
CA GLY A 137 21.95 -21.59 9.95
C GLY A 137 21.06 -21.28 11.16
N ASP A 138 21.56 -20.51 12.11
CA ASP A 138 20.85 -20.13 13.35
C ASP A 138 20.08 -18.78 13.22
N GLN A 139 19.84 -18.31 12.00
CA GLN A 139 19.00 -17.13 11.69
C GLN A 139 17.64 -17.58 11.14
N PRO A 140 16.50 -17.34 11.82
CA PRO A 140 15.18 -17.49 11.22
C PRO A 140 14.97 -16.40 10.14
N VAL A 141 14.36 -16.77 9.02
CA VAL A 141 14.02 -15.87 7.91
C VAL A 141 12.66 -16.28 7.32
N VAL A 142 11.77 -15.32 7.08
CA VAL A 142 10.47 -15.56 6.43
C VAL A 142 10.46 -15.12 4.97
N SER A 143 9.76 -15.89 4.14
CA SER A 143 9.32 -15.53 2.78
C SER A 143 7.83 -15.21 2.77
N PHE A 144 7.32 -14.54 1.73
CA PHE A 144 5.89 -14.15 1.64
C PHE A 144 5.35 -13.47 2.91
N TRP A 145 6.20 -12.71 3.60
CA TRP A 145 5.80 -11.90 4.73
C TRP A 145 4.95 -10.73 4.23
N GLY A 146 3.87 -10.41 4.95
CA GLY A 146 2.85 -9.50 4.45
C GLY A 146 1.95 -10.11 3.35
N PHE A 147 1.69 -11.42 3.40
CA PHE A 147 0.70 -12.10 2.55
C PHE A 147 -0.16 -13.07 3.36
N GLN A 148 -1.36 -13.37 2.84
CA GLN A 148 -2.25 -14.43 3.33
C GLN A 148 -2.64 -15.39 2.20
N ALA A 149 -2.88 -16.66 2.52
CA ALA A 149 -3.44 -17.60 1.54
C ALA A 149 -4.93 -17.31 1.30
N PHE A 150 -5.41 -17.55 0.07
CA PHE A 150 -6.84 -17.42 -0.23
C PHE A 150 -7.68 -18.33 0.70
N ASP A 151 -8.82 -17.80 1.14
CA ASP A 151 -9.76 -18.42 2.10
C ASP A 151 -9.16 -18.85 3.46
N LYS A 152 -7.98 -18.34 3.81
CA LYS A 152 -7.30 -18.59 5.09
C LYS A 152 -6.81 -17.28 5.71
N GLN A 153 -6.85 -17.21 7.03
CA GLN A 153 -6.22 -16.11 7.77
C GLN A 153 -4.70 -16.33 7.83
N ALA A 154 -3.91 -15.28 7.59
CA ALA A 154 -2.46 -15.36 7.75
C ALA A 154 -2.06 -15.74 9.18
N ILE A 155 -0.93 -16.44 9.31
CA ILE A 155 -0.40 -16.90 10.58
C ILE A 155 0.81 -16.07 11.02
N ASP A 156 1.02 -16.00 12.33
CA ASP A 156 2.26 -15.54 12.95
C ASP A 156 3.23 -16.74 13.03
N PRO A 157 4.30 -16.81 12.21
CA PRO A 157 5.16 -17.97 12.16
C PRO A 157 6.15 -18.02 13.34
N LEU A 158 6.32 -16.92 14.08
CA LEU A 158 7.06 -16.93 15.36
C LEU A 158 6.24 -17.62 16.47
N ALA A 159 4.96 -17.88 16.25
CA ALA A 159 4.11 -18.69 17.12
C ALA A 159 4.21 -20.21 16.85
N THR A 160 4.97 -20.64 15.83
CA THR A 160 4.95 -22.03 15.37
C THR A 160 5.53 -22.99 16.41
N ALA A 161 4.73 -23.96 16.85
CA ALA A 161 5.17 -25.00 17.78
C ALA A 161 6.09 -26.02 17.07
N PRO A 162 7.10 -26.57 17.77
CA PRO A 162 7.88 -27.68 17.24
C PRO A 162 6.98 -28.89 17.05
N ARG A 163 7.24 -29.71 16.01
CA ARG A 163 6.57 -31.00 15.89
C ARG A 163 6.95 -31.82 17.10
N ARG A 164 5.96 -32.10 17.96
CA ARG A 164 6.10 -33.17 18.95
C ARG A 164 6.48 -34.42 18.14
N PRO A 165 7.63 -35.07 18.40
CA PRO A 165 7.90 -36.36 17.77
C PRO A 165 6.70 -37.26 18.07
N PRO A 166 6.26 -38.12 17.13
CA PRO A 166 5.26 -39.12 17.46
C PRO A 166 5.78 -39.83 18.70
N ALA A 167 5.04 -39.73 19.81
CA ALA A 167 5.53 -40.24 21.09
C ALA A 167 5.81 -41.72 20.85
N ALA A 168 7.10 -42.09 20.85
CA ALA A 168 7.53 -43.44 20.55
C ALA A 168 6.67 -44.35 21.40
N ALA A 169 5.84 -45.18 20.74
CA ALA A 169 4.78 -45.92 21.41
C ALA A 169 5.49 -46.74 22.47
N ALA A 170 5.34 -46.32 23.74
CA ALA A 170 6.30 -46.69 24.76
C ALA A 170 6.37 -48.21 24.78
N GLU A 171 7.56 -48.76 24.55
CA GLU A 171 7.73 -50.21 24.40
C GLU A 171 7.46 -50.84 25.76
N VAL A 172 6.17 -51.07 26.02
CA VAL A 172 5.68 -51.93 27.09
C VAL A 172 6.32 -53.27 26.78
N PRO A 173 7.29 -53.73 27.60
CA PRO A 173 8.00 -54.96 27.30
C PRO A 173 6.97 -56.09 27.22
N PRO A 174 7.16 -57.07 26.32
CA PRO A 174 6.14 -58.06 26.00
C PRO A 174 5.80 -58.90 27.23
N HIS A 175 4.73 -58.52 27.92
CA HIS A 175 4.11 -59.35 28.95
C HIS A 175 3.32 -60.46 28.27
N GLU A 176 3.43 -61.66 28.82
CA GLU A 176 3.12 -62.90 28.11
C GLU A 176 1.63 -63.03 27.77
N ALA A 177 1.35 -63.56 26.58
CA ALA A 177 0.00 -63.70 26.05
C ALA A 177 -0.80 -64.77 26.81
N THR A 178 -1.47 -64.38 27.89
CA THR A 178 -2.45 -65.20 28.58
C THR A 178 -3.80 -65.16 27.83
N ALA A 179 -4.10 -66.28 27.17
CA ALA A 179 -5.41 -66.78 26.73
C ALA A 179 -6.52 -65.77 26.36
N ALA A 180 -6.95 -65.79 25.09
CA ALA A 180 -8.11 -65.04 24.64
C ALA A 180 -9.42 -65.46 25.33
N VAL A 181 -10.23 -64.46 25.70
CA VAL A 181 -11.68 -64.61 25.84
C VAL A 181 -12.33 -63.85 24.69
N SER A 182 -13.05 -64.56 23.82
CA SER A 182 -13.88 -63.94 22.79
C SER A 182 -15.24 -63.55 23.37
N GLU A 183 -15.35 -62.32 23.89
CA GLU A 183 -16.67 -61.70 24.05
C GLU A 183 -17.08 -61.01 22.75
N MET A 184 -18.32 -61.25 22.32
CA MET A 184 -18.86 -60.70 21.08
C MET A 184 -19.18 -59.21 21.22
N GLY A 185 -18.68 -58.43 20.26
CA GLY A 185 -19.37 -57.26 19.71
C GLY A 185 -19.77 -56.11 20.66
N ILE A 186 -19.18 -54.94 20.43
CA ILE A 186 -19.94 -53.75 20.01
C ILE A 186 -18.96 -52.80 19.31
N SER A 187 -19.20 -52.52 18.03
CA SER A 187 -18.54 -51.40 17.37
C SER A 187 -19.20 -50.10 17.86
N LEU A 188 -18.63 -49.46 18.88
CA LEU A 188 -19.11 -48.15 19.33
C LEU A 188 -18.95 -47.15 18.18
N PRO A 189 -20.04 -46.59 17.61
CA PRO A 189 -19.91 -45.57 16.58
C PRO A 189 -19.31 -44.32 17.23
N PHE A 190 -18.16 -43.87 16.73
CA PHE A 190 -17.42 -42.73 17.25
C PHE A 190 -18.19 -41.43 16.97
N ARG A 191 -19.25 -41.18 17.75
CA ARG A 191 -20.10 -39.99 17.62
C ARG A 191 -19.25 -38.75 17.86
N PRO A 192 -19.03 -37.87 16.88
CA PRO A 192 -18.37 -36.60 17.14
C PRO A 192 -19.18 -35.86 18.20
N ARG A 193 -18.49 -35.39 19.26
CA ARG A 193 -19.09 -34.82 20.48
C ARG A 193 -19.69 -33.44 20.18
N ARG A 194 -20.75 -33.39 19.37
CA ARG A 194 -21.48 -32.17 18.99
C ARG A 194 -21.88 -31.43 20.26
N LYS A 195 -21.17 -30.34 20.54
CA LYS A 195 -21.41 -29.44 21.68
C LYS A 195 -22.87 -28.99 21.59
N PRO A 196 -23.72 -29.27 22.60
CA PRO A 196 -25.17 -29.28 22.41
C PRO A 196 -25.69 -27.87 22.09
N TRP A 197 -26.10 -27.65 20.84
CA TRP A 197 -26.56 -26.37 20.29
C TRP A 197 -27.69 -25.74 21.13
N TRP A 198 -28.53 -26.58 21.73
CA TRP A 198 -29.61 -26.18 22.64
C TRP A 198 -29.12 -25.41 23.87
N ARG A 199 -27.86 -25.59 24.32
CA ARG A 199 -27.31 -24.73 25.39
C ARG A 199 -27.13 -23.28 24.91
N TRP A 200 -26.81 -23.05 23.64
CA TRP A 200 -26.77 -21.70 23.07
C TRP A 200 -28.18 -21.12 22.90
N LEU A 201 -29.16 -21.96 22.51
CA LEU A 201 -30.57 -21.58 22.48
C LEU A 201 -31.11 -21.19 23.88
N LEU A 202 -30.73 -21.94 24.93
CA LEU A 202 -31.07 -21.61 26.32
C LEU A 202 -30.42 -20.30 26.78
N TRP A 203 -29.15 -20.05 26.43
CA TRP A 203 -28.50 -18.76 26.72
C TRP A 203 -29.17 -17.60 25.97
N ALA A 204 -29.55 -17.80 24.71
CA ALA A 204 -30.29 -16.80 23.94
C ALA A 204 -31.69 -16.52 24.52
N LEU A 205 -32.41 -17.56 24.96
CA LEU A 205 -33.71 -17.43 25.63
C LEU A 205 -33.59 -16.72 26.98
N ALA A 206 -32.56 -17.03 27.78
CA ALA A 206 -32.29 -16.36 29.04
C ALA A 206 -31.91 -14.89 28.84
N LEU A 207 -31.12 -14.58 27.81
CA LEU A 207 -30.78 -13.21 27.42
C LEU A 207 -32.03 -12.44 26.95
N LEU A 208 -32.90 -13.07 26.16
CA LEU A 208 -34.17 -12.48 25.70
C LEU A 208 -35.10 -12.17 26.89
N LEU A 209 -35.25 -13.11 27.84
CA LEU A 209 -36.04 -12.91 29.06
C LEU A 209 -35.47 -11.79 29.94
N LEU A 210 -34.15 -11.70 30.06
CA LEU A 210 -33.48 -10.62 30.80
C LEU A 210 -33.63 -9.26 30.09
N LEU A 211 -33.58 -9.23 28.75
CA LEU A 211 -33.86 -8.04 27.96
C LEU A 211 -35.32 -7.60 28.11
N LEU A 212 -36.28 -8.53 28.08
CA LEU A 212 -37.71 -8.24 28.31
C LEU A 212 -37.97 -7.74 29.74
N LEU A 213 -37.29 -8.29 30.75
CA LEU A 213 -37.37 -7.80 32.13
C LEU A 213 -36.76 -6.40 32.28
N LEU A 214 -35.65 -6.09 31.59
CA LEU A 214 -35.08 -4.75 31.55
C LEU A 214 -35.99 -3.75 30.84
N LEU A 215 -36.54 -4.11 29.67
CA LEU A 215 -37.50 -3.29 28.94
C LEU A 215 -38.78 -3.04 29.74
N PHE A 216 -39.30 -4.07 30.43
CA PHE A 216 -40.45 -3.94 31.32
C PHE A 216 -40.13 -3.07 32.55
N GLY A 217 -38.97 -3.24 33.18
CA GLY A 217 -38.52 -2.39 34.27
C GLY A 217 -38.39 -0.93 33.86
N LEU A 218 -37.76 -0.67 32.72
CA LEU A 218 -37.64 0.67 32.13
C LEU A 218 -39.02 1.24 31.78
N SER A 219 -39.93 0.47 31.17
CA SER A 219 -41.30 0.92 30.88
C SER A 219 -42.17 1.12 32.13
N ARG A 220 -41.69 0.75 33.32
CA ARG A 220 -42.30 1.11 34.62
C ARG A 220 -41.61 2.30 35.29
N CYS A 221 -40.54 2.83 34.71
CA CYS A 221 -39.83 4.04 35.15
C CYS A 221 -40.08 5.26 34.25
N PHE A 222 -40.72 5.10 33.09
CA PHE A 222 -41.15 6.21 32.24
C PHE A 222 -42.68 6.43 32.35
N PRO A 223 -43.16 7.65 32.66
CA PRO A 223 -44.56 8.02 32.48
C PRO A 223 -44.90 8.17 30.98
N ASP A 224 -46.19 8.02 30.63
CA ASP A 224 -46.68 7.73 29.27
C ASP A 224 -46.52 8.85 28.20
N ASP A 225 -45.86 9.97 28.50
CA ASP A 225 -45.75 11.16 27.63
C ASP A 225 -44.51 11.16 26.70
N VAL A 226 -44.15 10.03 26.08
CA VAL A 226 -43.07 9.96 25.08
C VAL A 226 -43.54 9.32 23.77
N GLN A 227 -44.16 10.15 22.91
CA GLN A 227 -44.42 9.77 21.52
C GLN A 227 -43.09 9.72 20.72
N LEU A 228 -42.55 8.51 20.54
CA LEU A 228 -41.46 8.25 19.60
C LEU A 228 -41.99 8.32 18.15
N PRO A 229 -41.53 9.25 17.29
CA PRO A 229 -42.04 9.42 15.93
C PRO A 229 -41.43 8.39 14.96
N LEU A 230 -41.68 7.10 15.21
CA LEU A 230 -41.12 5.99 14.41
C LEU A 230 -42.03 5.55 13.23
N PHE A 231 -43.25 6.09 13.14
CA PHE A 231 -44.18 5.81 12.04
C PHE A 231 -44.82 7.11 11.54
N GLY A 232 -44.46 7.50 10.32
CA GLY A 232 -45.06 8.65 9.65
C GLY A 232 -46.47 8.32 9.15
N ALA A 233 -47.49 8.84 9.83
CA ALA A 233 -48.85 8.93 9.28
C ALA A 233 -48.98 10.26 8.51
N GLY A 234 -49.28 10.19 7.21
CA GLY A 234 -49.43 11.38 6.37
C GLY A 234 -50.60 12.25 6.83
N GLY A 235 -50.35 13.54 7.05
CA GLY A 235 -51.31 14.52 7.54
C GLY A 235 -51.24 15.82 6.76
N GLU A 236 -51.44 15.76 5.43
CA GLU A 236 -51.57 16.96 4.60
C GLU A 236 -52.72 17.83 5.12
N ARG A 237 -52.38 19.00 5.69
CA ARG A 237 -53.34 20.02 6.06
C ARG A 237 -53.10 21.30 5.27
N LEU A 238 -53.55 21.27 4.03
CA LEU A 238 -53.76 22.46 3.20
C LEU A 238 -54.48 23.54 4.05
N GLN A 239 -53.83 24.67 4.29
CA GLN A 239 -54.49 25.87 4.81
C GLN A 239 -54.90 26.75 3.62
N PRO A 240 -56.11 27.32 3.61
CA PRO A 240 -56.56 28.19 2.53
C PRO A 240 -55.81 29.53 2.55
N ILE A 241 -55.42 30.01 1.37
CA ILE A 241 -54.81 31.34 1.22
C ILE A 241 -55.91 32.40 1.43
N GLY A 242 -55.78 33.17 2.50
CA GLY A 242 -56.56 34.39 2.72
C GLY A 242 -55.81 35.62 2.17
N PRO A 243 -56.47 36.55 1.48
CA PRO A 243 -55.84 37.78 1.02
C PRO A 243 -55.81 38.82 2.14
N ASP A 244 -54.64 39.02 2.74
CA ASP A 244 -54.08 40.34 3.07
C ASP A 244 -52.67 40.15 3.66
N GLY A 245 -51.70 40.95 3.20
CA GLY A 245 -50.28 40.72 3.49
C GLY A 245 -49.74 41.57 4.64
N VAL A 246 -49.18 40.92 5.66
CA VAL A 246 -48.03 41.39 6.45
C VAL A 246 -47.35 40.16 7.06
N VAL A 247 -46.02 40.06 6.93
CA VAL A 247 -45.21 39.02 7.60
C VAL A 247 -44.41 39.70 8.72
N PRO A 248 -44.63 39.35 10.00
CA PRO A 248 -43.75 39.80 11.07
C PRO A 248 -42.43 39.00 11.04
N PRO A 249 -41.27 39.62 11.31
CA PRO A 249 -40.04 38.87 11.55
C PRO A 249 -40.17 38.08 12.86
N ALA A 250 -39.78 36.81 12.83
CA ALA A 250 -39.72 35.94 14.01
C ALA A 250 -38.28 35.88 14.51
N ASP A 251 -37.96 36.64 15.56
CA ASP A 251 -36.67 36.58 16.25
C ASP A 251 -36.49 35.24 17.00
N GLY A 252 -35.23 34.83 17.18
CA GLY A 252 -34.87 33.86 18.24
C GLY A 252 -34.87 32.38 17.87
N ALA A 253 -34.08 31.98 16.86
CA ALA A 253 -33.71 30.58 16.60
C ALA A 253 -32.19 30.36 16.75
N GLU A 254 -31.61 30.72 17.91
CA GLU A 254 -30.19 30.44 18.21
C GLU A 254 -29.90 28.93 18.19
N GLY A 255 -29.06 28.50 17.25
CA GLY A 255 -28.73 27.09 17.06
C GLY A 255 -27.91 26.50 18.21
N LEU A 256 -28.07 25.19 18.44
CA LEU A 256 -27.39 24.41 19.47
C LEU A 256 -25.85 24.61 19.50
N ILE A 257 -25.27 24.93 18.34
CA ILE A 257 -23.84 25.14 18.08
C ILE A 257 -23.27 26.35 18.85
N GLU A 258 -23.95 27.50 18.85
CA GLU A 258 -23.56 28.72 19.59
C GLU A 258 -23.42 28.42 21.09
N ARG A 259 -24.42 27.71 21.64
CA ARG A 259 -24.47 27.34 23.05
C ARG A 259 -23.31 26.42 23.43
N THR A 260 -22.93 25.49 22.56
CA THR A 260 -21.75 24.61 22.73
C THR A 260 -20.44 25.40 22.68
N LEU A 261 -20.28 26.34 21.73
CA LEU A 261 -19.08 27.17 21.60
C LEU A 261 -18.87 28.08 22.83
N ARG A 262 -19.94 28.65 23.38
CA ARG A 262 -19.88 29.43 24.64
C ARG A 262 -19.44 28.60 25.83
N THR A 263 -19.91 27.35 25.95
CA THR A 263 -19.49 26.44 27.04
C THR A 263 -18.02 26.00 26.92
N LEU A 264 -17.41 26.10 25.73
CA LEU A 264 -16.00 25.76 25.48
C LEU A 264 -15.04 26.96 25.52
N GLY A 265 -15.53 28.18 25.75
CA GLY A 265 -14.68 29.35 26.05
C GLY A 265 -13.89 29.95 24.87
N LEU A 266 -14.30 29.68 23.62
CA LEU A 266 -13.56 30.09 22.40
C LEU A 266 -14.17 31.29 21.65
N GLY A 267 -15.02 32.09 22.30
CA GLY A 267 -15.64 33.29 21.72
C GLY A 267 -14.82 34.57 21.93
N GLY A 268 -14.00 34.95 20.94
CA GLY A 268 -13.28 36.23 20.94
C GLY A 268 -14.18 37.41 20.51
N ALA A 269 -14.09 38.55 21.19
CA ALA A 269 -14.90 39.73 20.90
C ALA A 269 -14.19 40.71 19.94
N ALA A 270 -14.95 41.31 19.02
CA ALA A 270 -14.55 42.47 18.22
C ALA A 270 -15.67 43.52 18.24
N PRO A 271 -15.38 44.81 18.47
CA PRO A 271 -16.40 45.86 18.53
C PRO A 271 -16.90 46.27 17.13
N GLY A 272 -18.18 46.63 17.04
CA GLY A 272 -18.81 47.02 15.77
C GLY A 272 -18.58 48.48 15.37
N GLY A 273 -18.83 48.77 14.09
CA GLY A 273 -18.89 50.13 13.54
C GLY A 273 -20.16 50.33 12.71
N THR A 274 -20.96 51.34 13.06
CA THR A 274 -22.17 51.73 12.34
C THR A 274 -21.85 52.65 11.16
N VAL A 275 -22.51 52.46 10.02
CA VAL A 275 -22.39 53.31 8.83
C VAL A 275 -23.73 53.98 8.51
N PRO A 276 -23.79 55.32 8.41
CA PRO A 276 -24.86 56.05 7.72
C PRO A 276 -24.43 56.50 6.30
N ASP A 277 -25.42 56.82 5.48
CA ASP A 277 -25.28 57.25 4.07
C ASP A 277 -24.61 58.61 3.84
N GLY A 278 -24.12 58.84 2.60
CA GLY A 278 -24.26 60.16 1.97
C GLY A 278 -23.11 60.71 1.11
N THR A 279 -23.30 60.66 -0.21
CA THR A 279 -23.00 61.76 -1.17
C THR A 279 -21.53 62.12 -1.51
N ALA A 280 -21.25 62.34 -2.80
CA ALA A 280 -20.01 62.96 -3.33
C ALA A 280 -20.28 64.40 -3.83
N PRO A 281 -19.27 65.28 -3.91
CA PRO A 281 -18.76 65.69 -5.25
C PRO A 281 -17.25 66.06 -5.30
N ASP A 282 -16.83 66.59 -6.46
CA ASP A 282 -15.47 67.04 -6.86
C ASP A 282 -14.77 68.09 -5.97
N GLY A 283 -13.43 68.25 -6.15
CA GLY A 283 -12.78 69.56 -6.00
C GLY A 283 -11.28 69.64 -5.68
N SER A 284 -10.45 69.86 -6.72
CA SER A 284 -9.23 70.71 -6.79
C SER A 284 -8.10 70.77 -5.70
N LEU A 285 -6.88 70.96 -6.23
CA LEU A 285 -5.63 71.42 -5.58
C LEU A 285 -5.64 72.96 -5.32
N PRO A 286 -4.57 73.61 -4.80
CA PRO A 286 -3.46 73.20 -3.90
C PRO A 286 -3.27 74.15 -2.68
N GLY A 287 -2.26 73.90 -1.80
CA GLY A 287 -1.71 74.96 -0.93
C GLY A 287 -0.85 74.51 0.27
N GLY A 288 0.35 75.09 0.42
CA GLY A 288 1.11 75.19 1.67
C GLY A 288 1.32 76.68 2.03
N PRO A 289 2.37 77.08 2.78
CA PRO A 289 3.44 76.29 3.41
C PRO A 289 3.73 76.70 4.89
N ASP A 290 4.81 76.16 5.48
CA ASP A 290 5.68 76.79 6.53
C ASP A 290 5.06 77.22 7.89
N GLN A 291 5.77 77.39 9.01
CA GLN A 291 7.10 77.02 9.55
C GLN A 291 6.94 76.99 11.11
N THR A 292 7.90 76.86 12.04
CA THR A 292 9.38 76.92 12.17
C THR A 292 9.76 75.96 13.33
N ALA A 293 10.82 75.14 13.30
CA ALA A 293 12.26 75.42 13.55
C ALA A 293 12.66 75.56 15.06
N PRO A 294 13.96 75.52 15.44
CA PRO A 294 14.99 74.54 15.02
C PRO A 294 15.93 74.05 16.15
N ALA A 295 16.69 72.98 15.89
CA ALA A 295 18.04 72.74 16.43
C ALA A 295 18.83 71.82 15.48
N SER A 296 20.17 71.91 15.44
CA SER A 296 20.97 71.46 14.29
C SER A 296 21.87 70.21 14.52
N PRO A 297 22.22 69.48 13.43
CA PRO A 297 23.34 68.51 13.35
C PRO A 297 24.71 69.25 13.23
N PRO A 298 25.93 68.64 13.00
CA PRO A 298 26.21 67.34 12.37
C PRO A 298 27.41 66.52 12.95
N GLU A 299 28.22 65.92 12.08
CA GLU A 299 29.01 64.68 12.27
C GLU A 299 30.50 64.86 12.72
N ASN A 300 31.10 63.72 13.10
CA ASN A 300 32.52 63.34 13.09
C ASN A 300 33.49 63.99 14.11
N GLY A 301 34.16 63.13 14.91
CA GLY A 301 35.21 63.50 15.86
C GLY A 301 35.92 62.29 16.51
N THR A 302 37.16 62.05 16.09
CA THR A 302 38.12 60.96 16.43
C THR A 302 38.46 60.79 17.94
N PRO A 303 38.82 59.57 18.44
CA PRO A 303 39.22 59.30 19.84
C PRO A 303 40.73 59.50 20.13
N PRO A 304 41.18 59.22 21.38
CA PRO A 304 42.43 58.47 21.60
C PRO A 304 42.38 57.46 22.78
N GLY A 305 43.48 56.70 23.01
CA GLY A 305 43.66 55.77 24.14
C GLY A 305 43.80 54.28 23.74
N ASP A 306 44.77 53.85 22.92
CA ASP A 306 46.24 53.79 23.12
C ASP A 306 46.75 52.56 23.90
N HIS A 307 47.22 51.54 23.15
CA HIS A 307 48.60 51.01 23.29
C HIS A 307 48.98 50.03 22.14
N GLU A 308 50.02 50.41 21.39
CA GLU A 308 50.81 49.63 20.40
C GLU A 308 52.11 49.07 21.06
N PRO A 309 52.98 48.29 20.38
CA PRO A 309 52.89 47.59 19.07
C PRO A 309 52.99 46.04 19.27
N ASP A 310 53.38 45.11 18.39
CA ASP A 310 53.95 45.03 17.02
C ASP A 310 53.61 43.59 16.46
N ALA A 311 53.84 43.11 15.23
CA ALA A 311 54.55 43.64 14.06
C ALA A 311 54.03 43.08 12.70
N ALA A 312 54.35 43.83 11.63
CA ALA A 312 54.45 43.50 10.20
C ALA A 312 54.13 42.08 9.63
N THR A 313 53.11 42.03 8.77
CA THR A 313 53.00 41.27 7.49
C THR A 313 54.13 41.62 6.47
N PRO A 314 54.31 41.00 5.26
CA PRO A 314 53.32 40.36 4.38
C PRO A 314 53.78 39.03 3.69
N GLY A 315 53.09 38.60 2.63
CA GLY A 315 53.40 37.39 1.87
C GLY A 315 53.42 37.55 0.34
N ALA A 316 53.84 36.47 -0.33
CA ALA A 316 53.88 36.18 -1.77
C ALA A 316 53.78 34.63 -1.92
N GLU A 317 53.51 33.96 -3.05
CA GLU A 317 53.47 34.35 -4.47
C GLU A 317 52.61 33.36 -5.30
N LYS A 318 52.58 33.48 -6.64
CA LYS A 318 51.93 32.62 -7.67
C LYS A 318 52.76 32.80 -8.97
N PRO A 319 52.85 31.91 -10.00
CA PRO A 319 51.95 30.81 -10.39
C PRO A 319 52.64 29.55 -11.03
N GLU A 320 51.90 28.82 -11.91
CA GLU A 320 52.37 27.83 -12.94
C GLU A 320 52.88 26.45 -12.47
N ASP A 321 52.83 25.34 -13.24
CA ASP A 321 51.94 24.87 -14.35
C ASP A 321 52.16 23.34 -14.62
N GLN A 322 51.41 22.74 -15.55
CA GLN A 322 51.66 21.49 -16.33
C GLN A 322 51.25 20.09 -15.79
N ALA A 323 50.08 19.66 -16.27
CA ALA A 323 49.87 18.47 -17.12
C ALA A 323 50.19 17.01 -16.68
N LYS A 324 49.11 16.22 -16.57
CA LYS A 324 48.86 14.91 -17.21
C LYS A 324 49.74 13.67 -16.83
N PRO A 325 49.14 12.63 -16.21
CA PRO A 325 49.69 11.27 -16.21
C PRO A 325 49.70 10.64 -17.61
N ARG A 326 50.78 9.92 -17.94
CA ARG A 326 50.85 8.97 -19.08
C ARG A 326 50.51 7.54 -18.62
N ALA A 327 50.25 6.66 -19.58
CA ALA A 327 50.09 5.23 -19.34
C ALA A 327 51.43 4.55 -18.97
N PRO A 328 51.40 3.39 -18.28
CA PRO A 328 52.53 2.47 -18.22
C PRO A 328 52.52 1.53 -19.44
N ASP A 329 53.56 1.62 -20.26
CA ASP A 329 53.95 0.54 -21.19
C ASP A 329 54.99 -0.38 -20.53
N ALA A 330 55.19 -1.58 -21.09
CA ALA A 330 55.84 -2.70 -20.40
C ALA A 330 57.32 -2.92 -20.76
N ASP A 331 58.05 -3.59 -19.86
CA ASP A 331 59.23 -4.40 -20.15
C ASP A 331 59.39 -5.51 -19.06
N LYS A 332 60.11 -6.63 -19.20
CA LYS A 332 60.09 -7.71 -20.23
C LYS A 332 61.08 -8.83 -19.89
N SER A 333 60.63 -10.08 -19.82
CA SER A 333 61.40 -11.35 -19.80
C SER A 333 60.40 -12.51 -19.73
N ASP A 334 60.56 -13.67 -20.37
CA ASP A 334 61.53 -14.06 -21.41
C ASP A 334 60.93 -15.19 -22.30
N ALA A 335 61.72 -15.73 -23.25
CA ALA A 335 61.59 -16.94 -24.10
C ALA A 335 60.31 -17.84 -24.01
N GLN A 336 59.82 -18.47 -25.11
CA GLN A 336 60.59 -19.19 -26.13
C GLN A 336 59.80 -19.46 -27.45
N LYS A 337 60.50 -19.70 -28.57
CA LYS A 337 59.92 -20.04 -29.90
C LYS A 337 59.43 -21.51 -29.99
N PRO A 338 58.45 -21.83 -30.85
CA PRO A 338 58.06 -23.21 -31.22
C PRO A 338 58.78 -23.71 -32.49
N ASP A 339 58.67 -25.01 -32.84
CA ASP A 339 58.83 -25.55 -34.20
C ASP A 339 58.28 -26.99 -34.35
N ALA A 340 57.87 -27.36 -35.60
CA ALA A 340 57.67 -28.72 -36.16
C ALA A 340 56.60 -29.69 -35.56
N GLN A 341 55.92 -30.61 -36.30
CA GLN A 341 55.63 -30.77 -37.76
C GLN A 341 54.44 -31.74 -38.03
N LYS A 342 54.03 -31.87 -39.31
CA LYS A 342 53.05 -32.83 -39.93
C LYS A 342 53.57 -34.31 -39.93
N PRO A 343 52.90 -35.41 -40.41
CA PRO A 343 51.89 -35.57 -41.52
C PRO A 343 50.72 -36.58 -41.17
N ASP A 344 49.88 -37.25 -42.00
CA ASP A 344 49.07 -36.96 -43.22
C ASP A 344 47.88 -37.99 -43.37
N ALA A 345 47.13 -37.95 -44.51
CA ALA A 345 46.30 -39.02 -45.13
C ALA A 345 44.87 -39.34 -44.58
N GLN A 346 43.80 -39.59 -45.39
CA GLN A 346 43.54 -39.27 -46.81
C GLN A 346 42.01 -39.28 -47.16
N LYS A 347 41.61 -38.67 -48.28
CA LYS A 347 40.25 -38.68 -48.93
C LYS A 347 39.90 -40.08 -49.51
N PRO A 348 38.69 -40.36 -50.09
CA PRO A 348 37.62 -39.47 -50.62
C PRO A 348 36.18 -39.88 -50.16
N ASP A 349 34.99 -39.42 -50.63
CA ASP A 349 34.41 -38.26 -51.40
C ASP A 349 32.88 -38.22 -51.09
N ALA A 350 31.95 -37.39 -51.62
CA ALA A 350 31.89 -36.21 -52.51
C ALA A 350 30.57 -35.42 -52.26
N GLY A 351 30.43 -34.20 -52.80
CA GLY A 351 29.16 -33.46 -52.86
C GLY A 351 29.32 -31.93 -52.99
N LYS A 352 29.05 -31.36 -54.17
CA LYS A 352 29.36 -29.96 -54.50
C LYS A 352 28.17 -29.00 -54.26
N PRO A 353 28.30 -27.94 -53.44
CA PRO A 353 27.44 -26.77 -53.48
C PRO A 353 27.90 -25.75 -54.55
N ALA A 354 26.99 -24.89 -55.02
CA ALA A 354 27.26 -23.79 -55.95
C ALA A 354 26.76 -22.43 -55.37
N PRO A 355 27.26 -21.27 -55.83
CA PRO A 355 27.21 -20.03 -55.05
C PRO A 355 25.98 -19.12 -55.27
N ARG A 356 25.94 -18.09 -54.40
CA ARG A 356 25.15 -16.83 -54.38
C ARG A 356 25.02 -16.18 -55.79
N THR A 357 24.09 -15.27 -56.09
CA THR A 357 23.70 -14.05 -55.32
C THR A 357 22.25 -13.55 -55.71
N PRO A 358 21.82 -12.27 -55.58
CA PRO A 358 20.61 -11.90 -54.81
C PRO A 358 19.36 -11.55 -55.66
N SER A 359 18.24 -11.24 -54.98
CA SER A 359 17.06 -10.55 -55.54
C SER A 359 16.34 -9.70 -54.47
N GLU A 360 15.41 -8.86 -54.91
CA GLU A 360 14.90 -7.64 -54.22
C GLU A 360 13.89 -7.84 -53.06
N PRO A 361 13.67 -6.78 -52.24
CA PRO A 361 12.70 -6.81 -51.14
C PRO A 361 11.25 -6.53 -51.60
N PRO A 362 10.24 -7.10 -50.93
CA PRO A 362 8.84 -6.73 -51.13
C PRO A 362 8.55 -5.35 -50.51
N THR A 363 8.45 -4.37 -51.40
CA THR A 363 7.35 -3.39 -51.49
C THR A 363 6.42 -3.18 -50.28
N HIS A 364 6.26 -1.90 -49.94
CA HIS A 364 5.10 -1.38 -49.22
C HIS A 364 3.80 -1.72 -49.99
N ASP A 365 2.76 -2.12 -49.28
CA ASP A 365 1.41 -2.28 -49.82
C ASP A 365 0.37 -1.53 -48.96
N GLU A 366 -0.85 -1.40 -49.47
CA GLU A 366 -1.72 -0.25 -49.17
C GLU A 366 -2.43 -0.25 -47.81
N ALA A 367 -2.78 0.95 -47.32
CA ALA A 367 -3.31 1.16 -45.98
C ALA A 367 -4.76 0.66 -45.81
N LYS A 368 -5.01 -0.11 -44.74
CA LYS A 368 -6.35 -0.48 -44.28
C LYS A 368 -6.71 0.37 -43.03
N PRO A 369 -7.96 0.85 -42.87
CA PRO A 369 -8.27 1.86 -41.85
C PRO A 369 -7.93 1.45 -40.41
N ASN A 370 -7.38 2.40 -39.64
CA ASN A 370 -6.97 2.22 -38.25
C ASN A 370 -8.11 1.63 -37.39
N THR A 371 -7.98 0.35 -37.04
CA THR A 371 -8.62 -0.22 -35.86
C THR A 371 -7.59 -0.18 -34.75
N PRO A 372 -7.80 0.55 -33.64
CA PRO A 372 -6.85 0.57 -32.53
C PRO A 372 -6.60 -0.86 -32.03
N ASP A 373 -5.33 -1.24 -31.87
CA ASP A 373 -4.99 -2.61 -31.48
C ASP A 373 -5.58 -2.95 -30.10
N LYS A 374 -6.59 -3.81 -30.10
CA LYS A 374 -7.22 -4.34 -28.90
C LYS A 374 -6.38 -5.50 -28.38
N GLY A 375 -5.16 -5.14 -27.93
CA GLY A 375 -4.13 -6.07 -27.48
C GLY A 375 -4.65 -7.11 -26.47
N ALA A 376 -4.04 -8.29 -26.51
CA ALA A 376 -4.57 -9.54 -25.94
C ALA A 376 -4.91 -9.47 -24.44
N TYR A 377 -5.79 -10.39 -24.01
CA TYR A 377 -6.22 -10.51 -22.62
C TYR A 377 -5.06 -10.82 -21.66
N GLY A 378 -5.13 -10.28 -20.44
CA GLY A 378 -4.08 -10.39 -19.42
C GLY A 378 -2.82 -9.56 -19.71
N GLN A 379 -2.77 -8.82 -20.82
CA GLN A 379 -1.69 -7.87 -21.10
C GLN A 379 -1.86 -6.60 -20.25
N PRO A 380 -0.75 -6.05 -19.71
CA PRO A 380 -0.74 -4.70 -19.16
C PRO A 380 -1.14 -3.66 -20.22
N LEU A 381 -1.77 -2.59 -19.77
CA LEU A 381 -2.13 -1.44 -20.60
C LEU A 381 -0.91 -0.90 -21.35
N GLN A 382 -1.04 -0.77 -22.66
CA GLN A 382 -0.09 -0.07 -23.52
C GLN A 382 -0.79 1.14 -24.13
N ILE A 383 -0.26 2.34 -23.88
CA ILE A 383 -0.69 3.57 -24.58
C ILE A 383 -0.02 3.56 -25.96
N PRO A 384 -0.77 3.57 -27.09
CA PRO A 384 -0.19 3.64 -28.43
C PRO A 384 0.64 4.93 -28.63
N PRO A 385 1.74 4.89 -29.40
CA PRO A 385 2.61 6.07 -29.58
C PRO A 385 1.92 7.23 -30.30
N ASP A 386 0.92 6.93 -31.13
CA ASP A 386 0.07 7.85 -31.89
C ASP A 386 -1.14 8.37 -31.10
N ALA A 387 -1.54 7.72 -29.99
CA ALA A 387 -2.74 8.07 -29.23
C ALA A 387 -2.76 9.54 -28.79
N SER A 388 -1.60 10.08 -28.43
CA SER A 388 -1.36 11.47 -28.07
C SER A 388 -1.79 12.49 -29.14
N ALA A 389 -1.76 12.11 -30.43
CA ALA A 389 -2.19 12.97 -31.52
C ALA A 389 -3.71 12.98 -31.71
N SER A 390 -4.43 11.95 -31.22
CA SER A 390 -5.89 11.86 -31.35
C SER A 390 -6.66 12.63 -30.27
N GLY A 391 -6.05 12.89 -29.11
CA GLY A 391 -6.73 13.37 -27.90
C GLY A 391 -7.67 12.36 -27.23
N THR A 392 -8.10 11.32 -27.94
CA THR A 392 -9.03 10.29 -27.46
C THR A 392 -8.33 9.13 -26.78
N ALA A 393 -9.02 8.47 -25.85
CA ALA A 393 -8.54 7.26 -25.18
C ALA A 393 -9.14 5.96 -25.77
N GLY A 394 -9.56 5.96 -27.04
CA GLY A 394 -10.37 4.88 -27.65
C GLY A 394 -9.74 3.49 -27.69
N PHE A 395 -8.41 3.39 -27.55
CA PHE A 395 -7.68 2.13 -27.36
C PHE A 395 -8.07 1.40 -26.05
N LEU A 396 -8.65 2.11 -25.08
CA LEU A 396 -9.24 1.54 -23.87
C LEU A 396 -10.58 0.85 -24.09
N GLY A 397 -11.21 0.90 -25.27
CA GLY A 397 -12.50 0.23 -25.50
C GLY A 397 -12.48 -1.24 -25.08
N GLY A 398 -13.29 -1.60 -24.07
CA GLY A 398 -13.29 -2.91 -23.40
C GLY A 398 -13.24 -2.82 -21.87
N GLU A 399 -13.01 -3.97 -21.21
CA GLU A 399 -12.96 -4.11 -19.76
C GLU A 399 -11.52 -4.30 -19.25
N TRP A 400 -11.18 -3.66 -18.13
CA TRP A 400 -9.83 -3.60 -17.56
C TRP A 400 -9.85 -3.74 -16.05
N ARG A 401 -9.13 -4.72 -15.51
CA ARG A 401 -8.94 -4.91 -14.06
C ARG A 401 -7.76 -4.06 -13.61
N THR A 402 -7.85 -3.50 -12.41
CA THR A 402 -6.72 -2.81 -11.77
C THR A 402 -6.18 -3.60 -10.58
N ASP A 403 -4.87 -3.52 -10.32
CA ASP A 403 -4.19 -4.24 -9.23
C ASP A 403 -3.89 -3.33 -8.00
N THR A 404 -4.70 -2.30 -7.78
CA THR A 404 -4.49 -1.18 -6.83
C THR A 404 -4.27 -1.56 -5.36
N GLY A 405 -4.52 -2.82 -4.98
CA GLY A 405 -4.49 -3.25 -3.57
C GLY A 405 -5.62 -2.66 -2.72
N LEU A 406 -6.71 -2.20 -3.35
CA LEU A 406 -7.84 -1.59 -2.68
C LEU A 406 -8.49 -2.55 -1.66
N VAL A 407 -8.75 -2.03 -0.46
CA VAL A 407 -9.43 -2.74 0.64
C VAL A 407 -10.57 -1.91 1.20
N ASP A 408 -11.63 -2.59 1.63
CA ASP A 408 -12.73 -1.96 2.37
C ASP A 408 -12.23 -1.50 3.76
N GLN A 409 -12.48 -0.24 4.12
CA GLN A 409 -11.90 0.34 5.33
C GLN A 409 -12.46 -0.26 6.64
N ALA A 410 -13.67 -0.82 6.63
CA ALA A 410 -14.32 -1.36 7.83
C ALA A 410 -13.98 -2.84 8.05
N THR A 411 -14.07 -3.65 6.99
CA THR A 411 -13.87 -5.11 7.00
C THR A 411 -12.43 -5.54 6.74
N LYS A 412 -11.60 -4.65 6.19
CA LYS A 412 -10.22 -4.90 5.71
C LYS A 412 -10.12 -5.95 4.59
N GLN A 413 -11.24 -6.32 3.99
CA GLN A 413 -11.27 -7.29 2.88
C GLN A 413 -10.90 -6.62 1.54
N PRO A 414 -10.30 -7.36 0.59
CA PRO A 414 -9.93 -6.82 -0.71
C PRO A 414 -11.15 -6.49 -1.57
N LEU A 415 -11.01 -5.48 -2.42
CA LEU A 415 -12.01 -5.04 -3.39
C LEU A 415 -11.44 -5.17 -4.80
N GLN A 416 -12.21 -5.74 -5.73
CA GLN A 416 -11.79 -5.83 -7.13
C GLN A 416 -12.30 -4.61 -7.89
N GLN A 417 -11.40 -3.70 -8.24
CA GLN A 417 -11.72 -2.55 -9.08
C GLN A 417 -11.49 -2.87 -10.57
N THR A 418 -12.47 -2.51 -11.39
CA THR A 418 -12.50 -2.75 -12.84
C THR A 418 -13.09 -1.52 -13.54
N TYR A 419 -12.53 -1.15 -14.69
CA TYR A 419 -13.08 -0.12 -15.58
C TYR A 419 -13.70 -0.78 -16.83
N ARG A 420 -14.83 -0.25 -17.30
CA ARG A 420 -15.49 -0.65 -18.56
C ARG A 420 -15.62 0.59 -19.45
N PHE A 421 -14.84 0.69 -20.52
CA PHE A 421 -14.79 1.86 -21.40
C PHE A 421 -15.30 1.58 -22.82
N ASP A 422 -15.89 2.60 -23.45
CA ASP A 422 -16.27 2.64 -24.86
C ASP A 422 -15.10 3.06 -25.79
N ASP A 423 -15.39 3.20 -27.09
CA ASP A 423 -14.45 3.64 -28.12
C ASP A 423 -14.04 5.12 -28.03
N LYS A 424 -14.62 5.89 -27.09
CA LYS A 424 -14.31 7.31 -26.79
C LYS A 424 -13.71 7.48 -25.39
N GLY A 425 -13.48 6.40 -24.64
CA GLY A 425 -12.99 6.44 -23.28
C GLY A 425 -14.04 6.82 -22.22
N LYS A 426 -15.33 6.85 -22.55
CA LYS A 426 -16.42 6.99 -21.56
C LYS A 426 -16.77 5.62 -20.99
N GLY A 427 -17.14 5.55 -19.72
CA GLY A 427 -17.33 4.27 -19.06
C GLY A 427 -17.87 4.30 -17.65
N GLU A 428 -17.81 3.14 -17.00
CA GLU A 428 -18.02 2.97 -15.56
C GLU A 428 -16.75 2.47 -14.85
N VAL A 429 -16.55 2.92 -13.62
CA VAL A 429 -15.71 2.23 -12.63
C VAL A 429 -16.63 1.33 -11.80
N VAL A 430 -16.17 0.10 -11.56
CA VAL A 430 -16.90 -0.96 -10.89
C VAL A 430 -16.02 -1.53 -9.80
N ILE A 431 -16.45 -1.39 -8.55
CA ILE A 431 -15.77 -1.93 -7.38
C ILE A 431 -16.62 -3.10 -6.86
N ARG A 432 -16.13 -4.32 -7.06
CA ARG A 432 -16.79 -5.55 -6.62
C ARG A 432 -16.31 -5.97 -5.23
N ARG A 433 -17.25 -6.13 -4.30
CA ARG A 433 -17.02 -6.62 -2.94
C ARG A 433 -16.96 -8.16 -2.86
N PRO A 434 -16.41 -8.74 -1.78
CA PRO A 434 -16.41 -10.19 -1.55
C PRO A 434 -17.79 -10.83 -1.40
N ASP A 435 -18.81 -10.07 -1.00
CA ASP A 435 -20.23 -10.50 -0.99
C ASP A 435 -20.83 -10.60 -2.41
N GLY A 436 -20.05 -10.23 -3.44
CA GLY A 436 -20.44 -10.24 -4.85
C GLY A 436 -21.07 -8.95 -5.35
N SER A 437 -21.41 -7.99 -4.48
CA SER A 437 -22.05 -6.73 -4.88
C SER A 437 -21.10 -5.82 -5.69
N GLU A 438 -21.62 -5.22 -6.75
CA GLU A 438 -20.93 -4.21 -7.58
C GLU A 438 -21.33 -2.80 -7.11
N CYS A 439 -20.34 -1.95 -6.80
CA CYS A 439 -20.51 -0.52 -6.53
C CYS A 439 -20.00 0.29 -7.73
N LYS A 440 -20.75 1.30 -8.18
CA LYS A 440 -20.55 1.89 -9.52
C LYS A 440 -20.53 3.42 -9.55
N ALA A 441 -19.72 3.98 -10.43
CA ALA A 441 -19.77 5.39 -10.83
C ALA A 441 -19.32 5.57 -12.29
N ALA A 442 -19.65 6.71 -12.89
CA ALA A 442 -19.15 7.08 -14.21
C ALA A 442 -17.64 7.35 -14.18
N ALA A 443 -16.94 7.00 -15.26
CA ALA A 443 -15.51 7.25 -15.45
C ALA A 443 -15.24 7.79 -16.86
N GLN A 444 -14.25 8.67 -17.00
CA GLN A 444 -13.80 9.22 -18.28
C GLN A 444 -12.28 9.10 -18.40
N ALA A 445 -11.84 8.47 -19.48
CA ALA A 445 -10.46 8.44 -19.92
C ALA A 445 -10.22 9.44 -21.08
N SER A 446 -9.07 10.11 -21.10
CA SER A 446 -8.70 11.09 -22.14
C SER A 446 -7.18 11.23 -22.27
N MET A 447 -6.66 11.60 -23.45
CA MET A 447 -5.24 11.92 -23.62
C MET A 447 -5.01 13.41 -23.34
N GLN A 448 -4.10 13.72 -22.41
CA GLN A 448 -3.77 15.08 -21.97
C GLN A 448 -2.25 15.23 -21.89
N GLY A 449 -1.66 16.18 -22.62
CA GLY A 449 -0.21 16.46 -22.57
C GLY A 449 0.70 15.26 -22.93
N GLY A 450 0.23 14.34 -23.77
CA GLY A 450 0.95 13.11 -24.12
C GLY A 450 0.85 11.97 -23.08
N LYS A 451 0.09 12.18 -22.00
CA LYS A 451 -0.27 11.15 -21.02
C LYS A 451 -1.74 10.76 -21.17
N LEU A 452 -2.11 9.61 -20.61
CA LEU A 452 -3.49 9.19 -20.42
C LEU A 452 -3.95 9.59 -19.02
N ALA A 453 -5.08 10.29 -18.91
CA ALA A 453 -5.75 10.59 -17.65
C ALA A 453 -7.08 9.82 -17.57
N ILE A 454 -7.31 9.14 -16.46
CA ILE A 454 -8.57 8.47 -16.10
C ILE A 454 -9.14 9.15 -14.86
N ASP A 455 -10.39 9.60 -14.95
CA ASP A 455 -11.07 10.38 -13.92
C ASP A 455 -12.38 9.70 -13.51
N GLU A 456 -12.51 9.34 -12.23
CA GLU A 456 -13.76 8.81 -11.66
C GLU A 456 -14.70 9.96 -11.33
N GLN A 457 -15.73 10.15 -12.16
CA GLN A 457 -16.58 11.35 -12.18
C GLN A 457 -17.62 11.41 -11.06
N GLY A 458 -17.62 10.42 -10.15
CA GLY A 458 -18.50 10.34 -8.99
C GLY A 458 -18.05 9.26 -8.02
N MET A 459 -18.62 9.27 -6.82
CA MET A 459 -18.33 8.26 -5.80
C MET A 459 -18.92 6.89 -6.19
N PRO A 460 -18.13 5.80 -6.29
CA PRO A 460 -18.67 4.48 -6.61
C PRO A 460 -19.69 4.04 -5.55
N THR A 461 -20.95 3.96 -5.94
CA THR A 461 -22.10 3.82 -5.03
C THR A 461 -22.62 2.38 -5.05
N CYS A 462 -22.86 1.82 -3.87
CA CYS A 462 -23.21 0.42 -3.65
C CYS A 462 -24.73 0.20 -3.46
N PRO A 463 -25.25 -1.03 -3.63
CA PRO A 463 -26.67 -1.33 -3.38
C PRO A 463 -27.15 -1.10 -1.94
N ASP A 464 -26.22 -1.06 -0.97
CA ASP A 464 -26.49 -0.74 0.45
C ASP A 464 -26.34 0.77 0.77
N GLY A 465 -26.27 1.62 -0.26
CA GLY A 465 -26.18 3.08 -0.12
C GLY A 465 -24.81 3.60 0.32
N LYS A 466 -23.84 2.73 0.64
CA LYS A 466 -22.47 3.13 0.93
C LYS A 466 -21.74 3.56 -0.35
N THR A 467 -20.71 4.37 -0.18
CA THR A 467 -19.92 4.92 -1.28
C THR A 467 -18.42 4.74 -1.05
N PHE A 468 -17.64 4.76 -2.13
CA PHE A 468 -16.19 4.88 -2.09
C PHE A 468 -15.73 6.27 -2.55
N SER A 469 -14.56 6.71 -2.10
CA SER A 469 -13.95 7.95 -2.58
C SER A 469 -13.44 7.77 -4.02
N PRO A 470 -13.71 8.71 -4.94
CA PRO A 470 -13.22 8.61 -6.31
C PRO A 470 -11.70 8.82 -6.39
N SER A 471 -11.07 8.14 -7.34
CA SER A 471 -9.65 8.30 -7.69
C SER A 471 -9.44 9.04 -9.01
N LYS A 472 -8.24 9.59 -9.20
CA LYS A 472 -7.74 10.01 -10.51
C LYS A 472 -6.46 9.24 -10.82
N THR A 473 -6.35 8.66 -12.00
CA THR A 473 -5.16 7.90 -12.43
C THR A 473 -4.51 8.56 -13.64
N GLU A 474 -3.21 8.84 -13.54
CA GLU A 474 -2.39 9.35 -14.64
C GLU A 474 -1.43 8.25 -15.12
N CYS A 475 -1.40 7.98 -16.42
CA CYS A 475 -0.58 6.96 -17.06
C CYS A 475 0.34 7.58 -18.12
N ALA A 476 1.63 7.24 -18.09
CA ALA A 476 2.62 7.71 -19.06
C ALA A 476 3.32 6.52 -19.76
N ARG A 477 3.60 6.67 -21.06
CA ARG A 477 4.44 5.73 -21.83
C ARG A 477 5.92 6.04 -21.57
N THR A 478 6.71 5.03 -21.21
CA THR A 478 8.16 5.15 -21.02
C THR A 478 8.90 5.14 -22.37
N PRO A 479 10.18 5.55 -22.43
CA PRO A 479 11.01 5.38 -23.62
C PRO A 479 11.18 3.91 -24.07
N SER A 480 11.05 2.95 -23.14
CA SER A 480 11.03 1.51 -23.42
C SER A 480 9.66 0.99 -23.90
N GLY A 481 8.65 1.86 -24.02
CA GLY A 481 7.32 1.52 -24.53
C GLY A 481 6.34 0.92 -23.52
N GLN A 482 6.77 0.67 -22.28
CA GLN A 482 5.87 0.27 -21.18
C GLN A 482 4.96 1.45 -20.77
N THR A 483 3.80 1.15 -20.17
CA THR A 483 3.01 2.16 -19.46
C THR A 483 3.26 2.08 -17.96
N VAL A 484 3.45 3.23 -17.31
CA VAL A 484 3.42 3.35 -15.85
C VAL A 484 2.27 4.25 -15.45
N CYS A 485 1.39 3.75 -14.58
CA CYS A 485 0.27 4.52 -14.04
C CYS A 485 0.44 4.81 -12.54
N THR A 486 0.01 6.02 -12.15
CA THR A 486 -0.02 6.51 -10.78
C THR A 486 -1.44 6.96 -10.46
N GLY A 487 -2.06 6.30 -9.49
CA GLY A 487 -3.34 6.69 -8.90
C GLY A 487 -3.13 7.77 -7.85
N ARG A 488 -4.13 8.65 -7.69
CA ARG A 488 -4.16 9.71 -6.68
C ARG A 488 -5.52 9.73 -5.98
N ASN A 489 -5.48 9.73 -4.66
CA ASN A 489 -6.65 9.81 -3.80
C ASN A 489 -7.07 11.27 -3.56
N ALA A 490 -8.29 11.47 -3.05
CA ALA A 490 -8.82 12.80 -2.71
C ALA A 490 -8.03 13.55 -1.62
N ASP A 491 -7.29 12.85 -0.75
CA ASP A 491 -6.37 13.45 0.22
C ASP A 491 -5.01 13.88 -0.40
N GLY A 492 -4.84 13.64 -1.71
CA GLY A 492 -3.64 13.95 -2.46
C GLY A 492 -2.56 12.88 -2.43
N SER A 493 -2.70 11.81 -1.63
CA SER A 493 -1.78 10.67 -1.59
C SER A 493 -1.76 9.92 -2.93
N THR A 494 -0.63 9.28 -3.25
CA THR A 494 -0.41 8.60 -4.55
C THR A 494 0.02 7.15 -4.36
N TYR A 495 -0.32 6.31 -5.34
CA TYR A 495 -0.03 4.89 -5.36
C TYR A 495 0.22 4.42 -6.80
N ARG A 496 0.98 3.32 -6.97
CA ARG A 496 1.16 2.72 -8.31
C ARG A 496 -0.10 1.95 -8.71
N VAL A 497 -0.43 2.03 -9.99
CA VAL A 497 -1.55 1.29 -10.60
C VAL A 497 -1.01 0.46 -11.76
N GLY A 498 -1.29 -0.84 -11.75
CA GLY A 498 -1.33 -1.69 -12.93
C GLY A 498 -2.76 -1.78 -13.44
N ILE A 499 -2.90 -1.83 -14.76
CA ILE A 499 -4.18 -1.93 -15.47
C ILE A 499 -4.00 -3.05 -16.51
N GLU A 500 -4.83 -4.09 -16.47
CA GLU A 500 -4.73 -5.28 -17.34
C GLU A 500 -6.05 -5.57 -18.05
N ARG A 501 -6.01 -5.80 -19.37
CA ARG A 501 -7.23 -6.04 -20.16
C ARG A 501 -7.86 -7.38 -19.73
N GLN A 502 -9.13 -7.37 -19.36
CA GLN A 502 -9.86 -8.58 -18.99
C GLN A 502 -10.32 -9.36 -20.21
N ALA A 503 -10.37 -10.69 -20.05
CA ALA A 503 -11.07 -11.56 -20.98
C ALA A 503 -12.54 -11.14 -21.08
N THR A 504 -13.04 -11.00 -22.29
CA THR A 504 -14.48 -10.91 -22.52
C THR A 504 -15.08 -12.29 -22.23
N PRO A 505 -16.13 -12.39 -21.40
CA PRO A 505 -16.77 -13.67 -21.05
C PRO A 505 -17.54 -14.29 -22.22
#